data_AF-A0A1B2YY81-F1
#
_entry.id   AF-A0A1B2YY81-F1
#
_cell.length_a   1.000
_cell.length_b   1.000
_cell.length_c   1.000
_cell.angle_alpha   90.00
_cell.angle_beta   90.00
_cell.angle_gamma   90.00
#
_symmetry.space_group_name_H-M   'P 1'
#
loop_
_entity.id
_entity.type
_entity.pdbx_description
1 polymer ?
#
loop_
_entity_poly.entity_id
_entity_poly.type
_entity_poly.pdbx_seq_one_letter_code
_entity_poly.pdbx_strand_id
1 'polypeptide(L)'
;MKEFKIIDTQEFVKAILDKTKLFRYECSDNNSDPSKKSREVIEILNYEALLLNEEPNLWLGYNAFNSVLHNVLKKSFGQQERLDKKLFDEVYAMA
;
A
#
# COMPACT_ATOMS: atom_id res chain seq x y z
N MET A 1 -9.54 -17.01 7.40
CA MET A 1 -9.54 -15.85 6.49
C MET A 1 -9.57 -16.41 5.08
N LYS A 2 -10.37 -15.84 4.17
CA LYS A 2 -10.35 -16.27 2.77
C LYS A 2 -8.94 -15.97 2.22
N GLU A 3 -8.41 -16.85 1.37
CA GLU A 3 -7.16 -16.58 0.66
C GLU A 3 -7.42 -15.48 -0.38
N PHE A 4 -7.33 -14.22 0.04
CA PHE A 4 -7.39 -13.09 -0.88
C PHE A 4 -6.03 -12.93 -1.55
N LYS A 5 -6.01 -13.15 -2.87
CA LYS A 5 -4.81 -13.04 -3.70
C LYS A 5 -4.81 -11.71 -4.43
N ILE A 6 -3.71 -10.98 -4.34
CA ILE A 6 -3.51 -9.77 -5.12
C ILE A 6 -2.96 -10.20 -6.49
N ILE A 7 -3.82 -10.22 -7.50
CA ILE A 7 -3.45 -10.58 -8.88
C ILE A 7 -2.73 -9.41 -9.56
N ASP A 8 -3.20 -8.19 -9.34
CA ASP A 8 -2.59 -6.96 -9.83
C ASP A 8 -2.21 -6.06 -8.65
N THR A 9 -0.91 -5.95 -8.40
CA THR A 9 -0.38 -5.13 -7.30
C THR A 9 -0.53 -3.64 -7.55
N GLN A 10 -0.56 -3.20 -8.81
CA GLN A 10 -0.81 -1.80 -9.15
C GLN A 10 -2.26 -1.42 -8.87
N GLU A 11 -3.21 -2.26 -9.28
CA GLU A 11 -4.63 -2.06 -9.04
C GLU A 11 -4.94 -2.07 -7.55
N PHE A 12 -4.34 -3.00 -6.79
CA PHE A 12 -4.46 -3.03 -5.33
C PHE A 12 -3.96 -1.74 -4.69
N VAL A 13 -2.75 -1.28 -5.05
CA VAL A 13 -2.18 -0.05 -4.49
C VAL A 13 -3.04 1.15 -4.84
N LYS A 14 -3.57 1.22 -6.07
CA LYS A 14 -4.48 2.29 -6.49
C LYS A 14 -5.78 2.27 -5.68
N ALA A 15 -6.41 1.11 -5.53
CA ALA A 15 -7.66 0.95 -4.78
C ALA A 15 -7.53 1.37 -3.31
N ILE A 16 -6.42 0.99 -2.65
CA ILE A 16 -6.14 1.41 -1.27
C ILE A 16 -5.91 2.92 -1.19
N LEU A 17 -5.14 3.50 -2.10
CA LEU A 17 -4.90 4.95 -2.11
C LEU A 17 -6.17 5.75 -2.39
N ASP A 18 -7.09 5.21 -3.20
CA ASP A 18 -8.36 5.85 -3.46
C ASP A 18 -9.27 5.94 -2.23
N LYS A 19 -9.25 4.95 -1.33
CA LYS A 19 -10.03 4.97 -0.09
C LYS A 19 -9.33 5.73 1.04
N THR A 20 -8.02 5.49 1.19
CA THR A 20 -7.24 6.05 2.31
C THR A 20 -6.87 7.50 2.08
N LYS A 21 -6.65 7.92 0.83
CA LYS A 21 -6.08 9.21 0.43
C LYS A 21 -4.73 9.51 1.12
N LEU A 22 -3.95 8.46 1.40
CA LEU A 22 -2.63 8.53 2.02
C LEU A 22 -1.65 9.42 1.23
N PHE A 23 -1.64 9.24 -0.08
CA PHE A 23 -0.95 10.07 -1.08
C PHE A 23 -1.55 9.81 -2.46
N ARG A 24 -1.14 10.59 -3.46
CA ARG A 24 -1.62 10.43 -4.84
C ARG A 24 -0.99 9.21 -5.50
N TYR A 25 -1.81 8.38 -6.15
CA TYR A 25 -1.30 7.24 -6.91
C TYR A 25 -0.48 7.71 -8.11
N GLU A 26 -0.99 8.64 -8.91
CA GLU A 26 -0.38 9.08 -10.17
C GLU A 26 0.83 9.99 -9.98
N CYS A 27 1.73 9.97 -10.96
CA CYS A 27 2.90 10.84 -11.01
C CYS A 27 2.53 12.31 -11.30
N SER A 28 1.54 12.57 -12.17
CA SER A 28 1.03 13.92 -12.47
C SER A 28 -0.38 13.85 -13.07
N ASP A 29 -1.02 15.02 -13.30
CA ASP A 29 -2.35 15.09 -13.94
C ASP A 29 -2.36 14.53 -15.37
N ASN A 30 -1.23 14.57 -16.04
CA ASN A 30 -1.07 14.09 -17.42
C ASN A 30 -0.34 12.74 -17.49
N ASN A 31 0.09 12.19 -16.37
CA ASN A 31 0.77 10.90 -16.31
C ASN A 31 0.14 10.00 -15.24
N SER A 32 -0.64 9.01 -15.72
CA SER A 32 -1.31 7.99 -14.90
C SER A 32 -0.37 6.93 -14.32
N ASP A 33 0.92 6.95 -14.65
CA ASP A 33 1.91 6.04 -14.10
C ASP A 33 2.01 6.20 -12.58
N PRO A 34 2.34 5.13 -11.85
CA PRO A 34 2.51 5.20 -10.42
C PRO A 34 3.59 6.24 -10.04
N SER A 35 3.26 7.06 -9.04
CA SER A 35 4.17 8.00 -8.39
C SER A 35 5.37 7.25 -7.80
N LYS A 36 6.43 7.99 -7.45
CA LYS A 36 7.59 7.39 -6.78
C LYS A 36 7.19 6.58 -5.53
N LYS A 37 6.25 7.09 -4.73
CA LYS A 37 5.78 6.41 -3.52
C LYS A 37 4.95 5.18 -3.84
N SER A 38 4.11 5.26 -4.86
CA SER A 38 3.33 4.12 -5.32
C SER A 38 4.23 2.99 -5.81
N ARG A 39 5.28 3.31 -6.58
CA ARG A 39 6.29 2.34 -7.01
C ARG A 39 7.01 1.70 -5.83
N GLU A 40 7.39 2.51 -4.84
CA GLU A 40 8.05 2.01 -3.63
C GLU A 40 7.17 1.01 -2.85
N VAL A 41 5.86 1.26 -2.73
CA VAL A 41 4.92 0.28 -2.16
C VAL A 41 4.88 -1.00 -2.99
N ILE A 42 4.77 -0.89 -4.32
CA ILE A 42 4.72 -2.05 -5.23
C ILE A 42 6.01 -2.86 -5.14
N GLU A 43 7.17 -2.21 -5.09
CA GLU A 43 8.48 -2.83 -4.97
C GLU A 43 8.62 -3.59 -3.65
N ILE A 44 8.26 -2.98 -2.52
CA ILE A 44 8.30 -3.63 -1.21
C ILE A 44 7.38 -4.86 -1.19
N LEU A 45 6.14 -4.71 -1.66
CA LEU A 45 5.17 -5.81 -1.72
C LEU A 45 5.69 -6.99 -2.54
N ASN A 46 6.17 -6.73 -3.76
CA ASN A 46 6.67 -7.79 -4.63
C ASN A 46 7.95 -8.44 -4.06
N TYR A 47 8.83 -7.63 -3.47
CA TYR A 47 10.07 -8.12 -2.88
C TYR A 47 9.83 -8.99 -1.65
N GLU A 48 8.94 -8.57 -0.73
CA GLU A 48 8.59 -9.36 0.45
C GLU A 48 7.90 -10.67 0.07
N ALA A 49 6.97 -10.64 -0.88
CA ALA A 49 6.31 -11.83 -1.40
C ALA A 49 7.35 -12.83 -1.96
N LEU A 50 8.30 -12.34 -2.77
CA LEU A 50 9.39 -13.14 -3.30
C LEU A 50 10.28 -13.73 -2.19
N LEU A 51 10.66 -12.92 -1.20
CA LEU A 51 11.52 -13.33 -0.09
C LEU A 51 10.88 -14.44 0.76
N LEU A 52 9.57 -14.33 0.98
CA LEU A 52 8.80 -15.28 1.78
C LEU A 52 8.32 -16.50 0.97
N ASN A 53 8.57 -16.51 -0.34
CA ASN A 53 8.05 -17.51 -1.27
C ASN A 53 6.51 -17.63 -1.19
N GLU A 54 5.85 -16.47 -1.07
CA GLU A 54 4.40 -16.31 -1.06
C GLU A 54 3.93 -15.50 -2.27
N GLU A 55 2.64 -15.58 -2.59
CA GLU A 55 2.03 -14.63 -3.50
C GLU A 55 1.73 -13.30 -2.77
N PRO A 56 1.76 -12.15 -3.48
CA PRO A 56 1.28 -10.89 -2.92
C PRO A 56 -0.12 -11.04 -2.31
N ASN A 57 -0.23 -10.66 -1.04
CA ASN A 57 -1.46 -10.80 -0.25
C ASN A 57 -1.73 -9.53 0.56
N LEU A 58 -2.92 -9.45 1.16
CA LEU A 58 -3.38 -8.26 1.88
C LEU A 58 -2.45 -7.87 3.04
N TRP A 59 -1.87 -8.84 3.75
CA TRP A 59 -0.96 -8.59 4.86
C TRP A 59 0.35 -7.93 4.39
N LEU A 60 0.96 -8.48 3.36
CA LEU A 60 2.15 -7.88 2.74
C LEU A 60 1.84 -6.51 2.14
N GLY A 61 0.65 -6.35 1.55
CA GLY A 61 0.18 -5.07 1.04
C GLY A 61 0.07 -4.00 2.12
N TYR A 62 -0.53 -4.35 3.26
CA TYR A 62 -0.57 -3.49 4.45
C TYR A 62 0.84 -3.12 4.92
N ASN A 63 1.74 -4.08 5.09
CA ASN A 63 3.11 -3.83 5.54
C ASN A 63 3.89 -2.91 4.59
N ALA A 64 3.74 -3.10 3.28
CA ALA A 64 4.38 -2.26 2.27
C ALA A 64 3.92 -0.80 2.37
N PHE A 65 2.61 -0.56 2.52
CA PHE A 65 2.08 0.78 2.76
C PHE A 65 2.56 1.35 4.10
N ASN A 66 2.61 0.53 5.15
CA ASN A 66 3.01 0.98 6.47
C ASN A 66 4.49 1.39 6.51
N SER A 67 5.35 0.64 5.80
CA SER A 67 6.75 1.01 5.59
C SER A 67 6.88 2.40 4.94
N VAL A 68 6.12 2.67 3.88
CA VAL A 68 6.13 4.00 3.23
C VAL A 68 5.56 5.08 4.14
N LEU A 69 4.50 4.79 4.92
CA LEU A 69 3.92 5.73 5.88
C LEU A 69 4.93 6.16 6.95
N HIS A 70 5.71 5.22 7.51
CA HIS A 70 6.62 5.51 8.61
C HIS A 70 7.99 6.02 8.14
N ASN A 71 8.49 5.54 7.00
CA ASN A 71 9.86 5.83 6.56
C ASN A 71 9.93 6.95 5.52
N VAL A 72 8.88 7.14 4.71
CA VAL A 72 8.92 8.02 3.53
C VAL A 72 8.00 9.23 3.69
N LEU A 73 6.85 9.08 4.35
CA LEU A 73 5.95 10.19 4.61
C LEU A 73 6.43 10.98 5.84
N LYS A 74 6.71 12.27 5.63
CA LYS A 74 7.07 13.22 6.70
C LYS A 74 5.84 13.61 7.53
N LYS A 75 5.32 12.66 8.31
CA LYS A 75 4.15 12.84 9.20
C LYS A 75 4.60 12.79 10.66
N SER A 76 3.88 13.48 11.54
CA SER A 76 4.12 13.33 12.98
C SER A 76 3.65 11.96 13.49
N PHE A 77 4.15 11.51 14.63
CA PHE A 77 3.77 10.22 15.23
C PHE A 77 2.24 10.03 15.33
N GLY A 78 1.51 11.01 15.89
CA GLY A 78 0.05 10.91 15.98
C GLY A 78 -0.68 10.93 14.62
N GLN A 79 -0.08 11.56 13.60
CA GLN A 79 -0.62 11.47 12.24
C GLN A 79 -0.37 10.09 11.63
N GLN A 80 0.80 9.51 11.88
CA GLN A 80 1.13 8.16 11.44
C GLN A 80 0.19 7.14 12.09
N GLU A 81 0.01 7.18 13.41
CA GLU A 81 -0.91 6.29 14.14
C GLU A 81 -2.34 6.32 13.56
N ARG A 82 -2.88 7.52 13.32
CA ARG A 82 -4.23 7.66 12.76
C ARG A 82 -4.32 7.11 11.32
N LEU A 83 -3.29 7.34 10.50
CA LEU A 83 -3.26 6.89 9.12
C LEU A 83 -3.03 5.39 9.02
N ASP A 84 -2.20 4.84 9.89
CA ASP A 84 -1.94 3.41 10.01
C ASP A 84 -3.22 2.66 10.38
N LYS A 85 -3.93 3.13 11.42
CA LYS A 85 -5.23 2.55 11.78
C LYS A 85 -6.22 2.58 10.62
N LYS A 86 -6.33 3.72 9.91
CA LYS A 86 -7.21 3.82 8.74
C LYS A 86 -6.79 2.85 7.63
N LEU A 87 -5.50 2.73 7.36
CA LEU A 87 -4.96 1.81 6.37
C LEU A 87 -5.28 0.36 6.73
N PHE A 88 -5.06 -0.03 7.98
CA PHE A 88 -5.39 -1.36 8.49
C PHE A 88 -6.87 -1.67 8.30
N ASP A 89 -7.76 -0.77 8.72
CA ASP A 89 -9.21 -0.96 8.61
C ASP A 89 -9.64 -1.17 7.14
N GLU A 90 -9.07 -0.41 6.20
CA GLU A 90 -9.40 -0.52 4.77
C GLU A 90 -8.88 -1.80 4.12
N VAL A 91 -7.68 -2.25 4.50
CA VAL A 91 -7.13 -3.54 4.03
C VAL A 91 -7.93 -4.70 4.64
N TYR A 92 -8.23 -4.63 5.95
CA TYR A 92 -8.97 -5.65 6.66
C TYR A 92 -10.38 -5.83 6.10
N ALA A 93 -11.04 -4.74 5.68
CA ALA A 93 -12.35 -4.79 5.03
C ALA A 93 -12.34 -5.50 3.66
N MET A 94 -11.17 -5.80 3.08
CA MET A 94 -11.04 -6.58 1.83
C MET A 94 -10.92 -8.10 2.06
N ALA A 95 -10.65 -8.55 3.30
CA ALA A 95 -10.41 -9.95 3.65
C ALA A 95 -11.70 -10.78 3.82
#